data_AF-A0A9D8T4Z7-F1
#
_entry.id   AF-A0A9D8T4Z7-F1
#
_cell.length_a   1.000
_cell.length_b   1.000
_cell.length_c   1.000
_cell.angle_alpha   90.00
_cell.angle_beta   90.00
_cell.angle_gamma   90.00
#
_symmetry.space_group_name_H-M   'P 1'
#
loop_
_entity.id
_entity.type
_entity.pdbx_description
1 polymer ?
#
loop_
_entity_poly.entity_id
_entity_poly.type
_entity_poly.pdbx_seq_one_letter_code
_entity_poly.pdbx_strand_id
1 'polypeptide(L)' 'MMINKVILVGNVGKDPEVRYLEKNVAVARFSLATSERAYT' A
#
# COMPACT_ATOMS: atom_id res chain seq x y z
N MET A 1 -20.04 15.11 3.13
CA MET A 1 -19.46 14.08 2.23
C MET A 1 -18.67 13.09 3.11
N MET A 2 -18.84 11.78 2.93
CA MET A 2 -18.26 10.75 3.83
C MET A 2 -17.02 10.11 3.19
N ILE A 3 -16.03 9.76 4.01
CA ILE A 3 -14.76 9.14 3.60
C ILE A 3 -14.66 7.77 4.29
N ASN A 4 -14.36 6.72 3.54
CA ASN A 4 -13.91 5.45 4.10
C ASN A 4 -12.38 5.43 4.14
N LYS A 5 -11.79 5.34 5.33
CA LYS A 5 -10.35 5.47 5.56
C LYS A 5 -9.79 4.18 6.17
N VAL A 6 -8.66 3.73 5.65
CA VAL A 6 -7.92 2.56 6.15
C VAL A 6 -6.48 2.97 6.49
N ILE A 7 -5.93 2.44 7.59
CA ILE A 7 -4.53 2.59 8.01
C ILE A 7 -3.94 1.18 8.13
N LEU A 8 -2.81 0.92 7.48
CA LEU A 8 -2.11 -0.37 7.50
C LEU A 8 -0.66 -0.18 7.94
N VAL A 9 -0.14 -1.14 8.70
CA VAL A 9 1.27 -1.20 9.12
C VAL A 9 1.80 -2.60 8.79
N GLY A 10 2.96 -2.67 8.14
CA GLY A 10 3.52 -3.93 7.68
C GLY A 10 4.81 -3.76 6.91
N ASN A 11 5.30 -4.86 6.34
CA ASN A 11 6.52 -4.89 5.54
C ASN A 11 6.20 -4.87 4.05
N VAL A 12 6.98 -4.12 3.28
CA VAL A 12 6.86 -4.13 1.82
C VAL A 12 7.45 -5.44 1.29
N GLY A 13 6.71 -6.15 0.44
CA GLY A 13 7.12 -7.50 -0.01
C GLY A 13 8.22 -7.53 -1.08
N LYS A 14 8.39 -6.44 -1.83
CA LYS A 14 9.41 -6.24 -2.86
C LYS A 14 9.48 -4.76 -3.24
N ASP A 15 10.51 -4.36 -3.96
CA ASP A 15 10.63 -2.99 -4.45
C ASP A 15 9.36 -2.54 -5.20
N PRO A 16 8.83 -1.34 -4.91
CA PRO A 16 7.64 -0.82 -5.58
C PRO A 16 7.87 -0.63 -7.09
N GLU A 17 6.90 -1.06 -7.88
CA GLU A 17 6.88 -0.77 -9.32
C GLU A 17 6.25 0.61 -9.53
N VAL A 18 7.01 1.55 -10.11
CA VAL A 18 6.55 2.90 -10.42
C VAL A 18 6.24 3.01 -11.91
N ARG A 19 5.05 3.51 -12.24
CA ARG A 19 4.60 3.76 -13.62
C ARG A 19 4.01 5.15 -13.73
N TYR A 20 4.15 5.77 -14.90
CA TYR A 20 3.47 7.00 -15.24
C TYR A 20 2.25 6.67 -16.11
N LEU A 21 1.07 7.06 -15.64
CA LEU A 21 -0.17 6.98 -16.41
C LEU A 21 -0.33 8.21 -17.30
N GLU A 22 -1.43 8.26 -18.06
CA GLU A 22 -1.82 9.44 -18.83
C GLU A 22 -1.78 10.71 -17.96
N LYS A 23 -1.47 11.84 -18.60
CA LYS A 23 -1.28 13.13 -17.92
C LYS A 23 -0.13 13.13 -16.90
N ASN A 24 0.87 12.27 -17.07
CA ASN A 24 2.08 12.16 -16.24
C ASN A 24 1.80 11.86 -14.75
N VAL A 25 0.72 11.14 -14.45
CA VAL A 25 0.40 10.76 -13.07
C VAL A 25 1.26 9.58 -12.64
N ALA A 26 2.13 9.78 -11.64
CA ALA A 26 2.94 8.72 -11.06
C ALA A 26 2.08 7.80 -10.17
N VAL A 27 2.13 6.49 -10.42
CA VAL A 27 1.47 5.45 -9.63
C VAL A 27 2.50 4.42 -9.21
N ALA A 28 2.54 4.09 -7.91
CA ALA A 28 3.36 3.03 -7.36
C ALA A 28 2.49 1.83 -6.99
N ARG A 29 2.93 0.63 -7.34
CA ARG A 29 2.30 -0.64 -6.93
C ARG A 29 3.28 -1.45 -6.11
N PHE A 30 2.88 -1.82 -4.90
CA PHE A 30 3.64 -2.72 -4.02
C PHE A 30 2.67 -3.61 -3.22
N SER A 31 3.18 -4.76 -2.75
CA SER A 31 2.47 -5.59 -1.78
C SER A 31 2.91 -5.21 -0.37
N LEU A 32 1.96 -5.21 0.58
CA LEU A 32 2.21 -4.96 2.00
C LEU A 32 1.85 -6.22 2.79
N ALA A 33 2.85 -6.87 3.35
CA ALA A 33 2.66 -8.00 4.27
C ALA A 33 2.32 -7.45 5.65
N THR A 34 1.13 -7.80 6.16
CA THR A 34 0.71 -7.53 7.53
C THR A 34 0.79 -8.82 8.34
N SER A 35 1.01 -8.71 9.64
CA SER A 35 1.01 -9.85 10.54
C SER A 35 0.24 -9.47 11.79
N GLU A 36 -0.75 -10.28 12.13
CA GLU A 36 -1.46 -10.15 13.40
C GLU A 36 -0.65 -10.88 14.47
N ARG A 37 -0.24 -10.15 15.51
CA ARG A 37 0.31 -10.79 16.70
C ARG A 37 -0.86 -11.16 17.61
N ALA A 38 -1.22 -12.44 17.64
CA ALA A 38 -2.06 -12.95 18.72
C ALA A 38 -1.23 -12.87 20.00
N TYR A 39 -1.61 -11.99 20.93
CA TYR A 39 -1.04 -12.02 22.26
C TYR A 39 -1.57 -13.28 22.95
N THR A 40 -0.69 -14.26 23.20
CA THR A 40 -0.90 -15.33 24.20
C THR A 40 -0.02 -15.02 25.40
#